data_AF-A0A8X6PTV7-F1
#
_entry.id   AF-A0A8X6PTV7-F1
#
_cell.length_a   1.000
_cell.length_b   1.000
_cell.length_c   1.000
_cell.angle_alpha   90.00
_cell.angle_beta   90.00
_cell.angle_gamma   90.00
#
_symmetry.space_group_name_H-M   'P 1'
#
loop_
_entity.id
_entity.type
_entity.pdbx_description
1 polymer ?
#
loop_
_entity_poly.entity_id
_entity_poly.type
_entity_poly.pdbx_seq_one_letter_code
_entity_poly.pdbx_strand_id
1 'polypeptide(L)'
;MDEIFHFPQAVKYYKGIYKEWDPKITTPPGLYLFTVVILNPISNIINLDVDKLACFRLVNLFFTTGTIYVLYRILQHHHKCDESRVLLLSSFNIAIFPVLYFFNFLYYTDCGSTFFVLLMYYWHLKKFYFFASFLGAVALLFRQTNIVWIFYVAAEETLQTLFKFSNEGISKKHENLSLFSISGFKVFLPLWKKNWKQILKKIFKINIGYIPIAIGSVAFVFYNGSIALGDKTAHESIGQEIGLTKKRGSIPPLGVG
;
A
#
# COMPACT_ATOMS: atom_id res chain seq x y z
N MET A 1 4.04 19.68 6.60
CA MET A 1 4.47 18.27 6.50
C MET A 1 4.46 17.70 7.89
N ASP A 2 3.93 16.49 8.06
CA ASP A 2 3.48 16.00 9.37
C ASP A 2 4.62 15.43 10.24
N GLU A 3 5.88 15.58 9.82
CA GLU A 3 7.08 15.18 10.59
C GLU A 3 7.08 15.80 12.00
N ILE A 4 6.54 17.01 12.14
CA ILE A 4 6.37 17.70 13.43
C ILE A 4 5.48 16.93 14.41
N PHE A 5 4.54 16.11 13.92
CA PHE A 5 3.69 15.22 14.72
C PHE A 5 4.32 13.82 14.85
N HIS A 6 4.96 13.32 13.78
CA HIS A 6 5.57 11.98 13.81
C HIS A 6 6.78 11.88 14.73
N PHE A 7 7.66 12.88 14.77
CA PHE A 7 8.88 12.79 15.57
C PHE A 7 8.59 12.72 17.09
N PRO A 8 7.78 13.61 17.69
CA PRO A 8 7.42 13.49 19.11
C PRO A 8 6.76 12.15 19.45
N GLN A 9 5.88 11.64 18.58
CA GLN A 9 5.23 10.35 18.78
C GLN A 9 6.23 9.19 18.73
N ALA A 10 7.23 9.25 17.83
CA ALA A 10 8.26 8.23 17.73
C ALA A 10 9.17 8.19 18.96
N VAL A 11 9.50 9.35 19.53
CA VAL A 11 10.26 9.43 20.80
C VAL A 11 9.49 8.77 21.94
N LYS A 12 8.16 8.95 22.02
CA LYS A 12 7.34 8.24 23.02
C LYS A 12 7.41 6.73 22.86
N TYR A 13 7.28 6.23 21.63
CA TYR A 13 7.39 4.79 21.33
C TYR A 13 8.78 4.24 21.66
N TYR A 14 9.83 4.99 21.35
CA TYR A 14 11.21 4.65 21.70
C TYR A 14 11.40 4.54 23.21
N LYS A 15 10.77 5.42 24.00
CA LYS A 15 10.76 5.39 25.48
C LYS A 15 9.82 4.34 26.09
N GLY A 16 9.17 3.50 25.27
CA GLY A 16 8.25 2.46 25.73
C GLY A 16 6.84 2.94 26.08
N ILE A 17 6.50 4.20 25.76
CA ILE A 17 5.19 4.80 26.02
C ILE A 17 4.28 4.55 24.80
N TYR A 18 3.70 3.34 24.73
CA TYR A 18 2.89 2.92 23.56
C TYR A 18 1.42 3.33 23.61
N LYS A 19 0.90 3.67 24.79
CA LYS A 19 -0.53 3.95 25.00
C LYS A 19 -0.94 5.39 24.68
N GLU A 20 0.03 6.30 24.60
CA GLU A 20 -0.22 7.68 24.24
C GLU A 20 -0.20 7.86 22.72
N TRP A 21 -1.16 8.59 22.18
CA TRP A 21 -1.31 8.82 20.76
C TRP A 21 -1.67 10.28 20.46
N ASP A 22 -0.93 10.93 19.57
CA ASP A 22 -1.29 12.26 19.07
C ASP A 22 -2.50 12.15 18.11
N PRO A 23 -3.64 12.81 18.41
CA PRO A 23 -4.85 12.71 17.61
C PRO A 23 -4.72 13.26 16.19
N LYS A 24 -3.68 14.07 15.91
CA LYS A 24 -3.41 14.59 14.56
C LYS A 24 -2.81 13.55 13.61
N ILE A 25 -2.34 12.42 14.14
CA ILE A 25 -1.78 11.34 13.32
C ILE A 25 -2.90 10.47 12.77
N THR A 26 -3.00 10.43 11.44
CA THR A 26 -4.03 9.67 10.71
C THR A 26 -3.53 8.32 10.16
N THR A 27 -2.26 8.02 10.35
CA THR A 27 -1.60 6.78 9.91
C THR A 27 -1.46 5.78 11.07
N PRO A 28 -1.43 4.47 10.81
CA PRO A 28 -1.19 3.48 11.87
C PRO A 28 0.27 3.53 12.40
N PRO A 29 0.59 2.80 13.49
CA PRO A 29 1.84 2.97 14.25
C PRO A 29 3.08 2.31 13.62
N GLY A 30 3.01 1.82 12.38
CA GLY A 30 4.07 1.03 11.76
C GLY A 30 5.42 1.74 11.73
N LEU A 31 5.44 3.02 11.36
CA LEU A 31 6.68 3.82 11.35
C LEU A 31 7.39 3.79 12.71
N TYR A 32 6.64 3.94 13.80
CA TYR A 32 7.16 4.00 15.15
C TYR A 32 7.61 2.63 15.65
N LEU A 33 6.81 1.58 15.41
CA LEU A 33 7.16 0.21 15.78
C LEU A 33 8.47 -0.22 15.10
N PHE A 34 8.61 0.04 13.81
CA PHE A 34 9.84 -0.27 13.07
C PHE A 34 11.01 0.58 13.51
N THR A 35 10.78 1.83 13.89
CA THR A 35 11.83 2.67 14.46
C THR A 35 12.39 2.08 15.75
N VAL A 36 11.54 1.60 16.65
CA VAL A 36 11.98 0.92 17.88
C VAL A 36 12.79 -0.32 17.54
N VAL A 37 12.28 -1.15 16.63
CA VAL A 37 12.96 -2.41 16.21
C VAL A 37 14.31 -2.15 15.56
N ILE A 38 14.46 -1.09 14.77
CA ILE A 38 15.70 -0.77 14.05
C ILE A 38 16.68 -0.03 14.96
N LEU A 39 16.23 0.99 15.70
CA LEU A 39 17.12 1.86 16.48
C LEU A 39 17.55 1.28 17.82
N ASN A 40 16.70 0.52 18.54
CA ASN A 40 17.09 -0.08 19.83
C ASN A 40 18.36 -0.95 19.76
N PRO A 41 18.50 -1.92 18.83
CA PRO A 41 19.71 -2.73 18.76
C PRO A 41 20.92 -1.86 18.39
N ILE A 42 20.73 -0.90 17.48
CA ILE A 42 21.81 -0.01 17.04
C ILE A 42 22.28 0.86 18.21
N SER A 43 21.38 1.54 18.91
CA SER A 43 21.72 2.41 20.04
C SER A 43 22.48 1.69 21.13
N ASN A 44 22.09 0.44 21.41
CA ASN A 44 22.77 -0.40 22.42
C ASN A 44 24.17 -0.84 21.98
N ILE A 45 24.43 -0.97 20.67
CA ILE A 45 25.74 -1.38 20.15
C ILE A 45 26.70 -0.19 20.04
N ILE A 46 26.22 0.96 19.54
CA ILE A 46 27.08 2.13 19.26
C ILE A 46 26.94 3.28 20.26
N ASN A 47 26.21 3.11 21.38
CA ASN A 47 25.92 4.16 22.37
C ASN A 47 25.45 5.48 21.72
N LEU A 48 24.58 5.36 20.72
CA LEU A 48 24.09 6.49 19.96
C LEU A 48 23.08 7.28 20.80
N ASP A 49 23.24 8.60 20.84
CA ASP A 49 22.24 9.51 21.42
C ASP A 49 21.02 9.60 20.48
N VAL A 50 19.99 8.80 20.78
CA VAL A 50 18.84 8.59 19.89
C VAL A 50 17.85 9.74 19.93
N ASP A 51 17.96 10.69 20.85
CA ASP A 51 17.00 11.80 20.98
C ASP A 51 17.11 12.86 19.85
N LYS A 52 17.97 12.62 18.85
CA LYS A 52 18.13 13.49 17.68
C LYS A 52 17.26 13.03 16.52
N LEU A 53 16.53 13.98 15.92
CA LEU A 53 15.73 13.78 14.71
C LEU A 53 16.50 13.10 13.56
N ALA A 54 17.80 13.37 13.44
CA ALA A 54 18.66 12.74 12.44
C ALA A 54 18.66 11.21 12.54
N CYS A 55 18.66 10.64 13.75
CA CYS A 55 18.65 9.19 13.98
C CYS A 55 17.35 8.55 13.50
N PHE A 56 16.22 9.23 13.71
CA PHE A 56 14.92 8.78 13.22
C PHE A 56 14.87 8.83 11.69
N ARG A 57 15.38 9.89 11.06
CA ARG A 57 15.45 9.98 9.59
C ARG A 57 16.29 8.87 8.95
N LEU A 58 17.29 8.31 9.64
CA LEU A 58 18.05 7.14 9.16
C LEU A 58 17.16 5.91 8.93
N VAL A 59 16.05 5.77 9.65
CA VAL A 59 15.08 4.67 9.45
C VAL A 59 14.50 4.72 8.03
N ASN A 60 14.20 5.92 7.51
CA ASN A 60 13.71 6.07 6.15
C ASN A 60 14.80 5.85 5.10
N LEU A 61 16.06 6.17 5.40
CA LEU A 61 17.19 5.79 4.54
C LEU A 61 17.40 4.26 4.49
N PHE A 62 17.17 3.55 5.59
CA PHE A 62 17.15 2.09 5.60
C PHE A 62 16.08 1.53 4.66
N PHE A 63 14.83 2.02 4.77
CA PHE A 63 13.75 1.61 3.86
C PHE A 63 14.01 2.00 2.41
N THR A 64 14.64 3.15 2.17
CA THR A 64 15.02 3.60 0.81
C THR A 64 16.04 2.65 0.19
N THR A 65 17.07 2.27 0.96
CA THR A 65 18.08 1.30 0.52
C THR A 65 17.45 -0.05 0.23
N GLY A 66 16.55 -0.51 1.10
CA GLY A 66 15.76 -1.71 0.87
C GLY A 66 14.89 -1.61 -0.39
N THR A 67 14.29 -0.44 -0.65
CA THR A 67 13.46 -0.19 -1.84
C THR A 67 14.27 -0.32 -3.12
N ILE A 68 15.46 0.28 -3.18
CA ILE A 68 16.38 0.15 -4.32
C ILE A 68 16.71 -1.33 -4.57
N TYR A 69 17.04 -2.07 -3.51
CA TYR A 69 17.33 -3.50 -3.61
C TYR A 69 16.13 -4.29 -4.14
N VAL A 70 14.94 -4.08 -3.61
CA VAL A 70 13.73 -4.79 -4.03
C VAL A 70 13.37 -4.44 -5.48
N LEU A 71 13.46 -3.17 -5.87
CA LEU A 71 13.28 -2.72 -7.25
C LEU A 71 14.25 -3.42 -8.20
N TYR A 72 15.54 -3.48 -7.85
CA TYR A 72 16.53 -4.22 -8.61
C TYR A 72 16.13 -5.70 -8.80
N ARG A 73 15.67 -6.38 -7.73
CA ARG A 73 15.23 -7.78 -7.81
C ARG A 73 13.95 -7.98 -8.65
N ILE A 74 13.02 -7.01 -8.62
CA ILE A 74 11.82 -7.00 -9.47
C ILE A 74 12.22 -6.80 -10.94
N LEU A 75 13.08 -5.82 -11.22
CA LEU A 75 13.58 -5.56 -12.56
C LEU A 75 14.31 -6.79 -13.11
N GLN A 76 15.18 -7.44 -12.33
CA GLN A 76 15.80 -8.71 -12.71
C GLN A 76 14.78 -9.83 -13.03
N HIS A 77 13.61 -9.83 -12.37
CA HIS A 77 12.58 -10.83 -12.64
C HIS A 77 11.94 -10.65 -14.01
N HIS A 78 11.67 -9.40 -14.41
CA HIS A 78 11.01 -9.06 -15.67
C HIS A 78 11.99 -8.91 -16.85
N HIS A 79 13.18 -8.37 -16.59
CA HIS A 79 14.21 -8.00 -17.57
C HIS A 79 15.42 -8.94 -17.51
N LYS A 80 15.21 -10.24 -17.75
CA LYS A 80 16.24 -11.27 -17.56
C LYS A 80 17.44 -11.16 -18.51
N CYS A 81 17.26 -10.49 -19.66
CA CYS A 81 18.28 -10.36 -20.69
C CYS A 81 19.11 -9.07 -20.55
N ASP A 82 18.69 -8.15 -19.69
CA ASP A 82 19.32 -6.84 -19.54
C ASP A 82 20.54 -6.93 -18.62
N GLU A 83 21.54 -6.07 -18.85
CA GLU A 83 22.75 -6.05 -18.05
C GLU A 83 22.45 -5.63 -16.59
N SER A 84 23.06 -6.32 -15.62
CA SER A 84 22.84 -6.05 -14.18
C SER A 84 23.15 -4.59 -13.79
N ARG A 85 24.14 -3.96 -14.43
CA ARG A 85 24.47 -2.54 -14.18
C ARG A 85 23.34 -1.61 -14.60
N VAL A 86 22.71 -1.87 -15.75
CA VAL A 86 21.57 -1.10 -16.25
C VAL A 86 20.37 -1.24 -15.32
N LEU A 87 20.12 -2.46 -14.82
CA LEU A 87 19.03 -2.71 -13.87
C LEU A 87 19.27 -2.02 -12.52
N LEU A 88 20.51 -2.04 -12.04
CA LEU A 88 20.89 -1.35 -10.81
C LEU A 88 20.70 0.17 -10.96
N LEU A 89 21.25 0.78 -12.02
CA LEU A 89 21.09 2.20 -12.28
C LEU A 89 19.62 2.59 -12.48
N SER A 90 18.83 1.74 -13.14
CA SER A 90 17.39 1.95 -13.30
C SER A 90 16.66 1.91 -11.96
N SER A 91 16.99 0.96 -11.07
CA SER A 91 16.41 0.90 -9.73
C SER A 91 16.74 2.13 -8.88
N PHE A 92 17.98 2.64 -8.98
CA PHE A 92 18.38 3.90 -8.37
C PHE A 92 17.61 5.08 -8.97
N ASN A 93 17.51 5.17 -10.29
CA ASN A 93 16.79 6.25 -10.99
C ASN A 93 15.31 6.32 -10.57
N ILE A 94 14.66 5.16 -10.40
CA ILE A 94 13.28 5.09 -9.88
C ILE A 94 13.22 5.56 -8.42
N ALA A 95 14.14 5.13 -7.56
CA ALA A 95 14.14 5.48 -6.14
C ALA A 95 14.44 6.96 -5.86
N ILE A 96 15.17 7.64 -6.75
CA ILE A 96 15.44 9.08 -6.68
C ILE A 96 14.40 9.91 -7.45
N PHE A 97 13.33 9.29 -7.96
CA PHE A 97 12.25 10.03 -8.59
C PHE A 97 11.77 11.15 -7.65
N PRO A 98 11.55 12.39 -8.13
CA PRO A 98 11.46 13.58 -7.26
C PRO A 98 10.48 13.44 -6.09
N VAL A 99 9.36 12.76 -6.31
CA VAL A 99 8.35 12.50 -5.27
C VAL A 99 8.93 11.62 -4.15
N LEU A 100 9.58 10.50 -4.48
CA LEU A 100 10.19 9.62 -3.48
C LEU A 100 11.40 10.28 -2.81
N TYR A 101 12.23 10.97 -3.60
CA TYR A 101 13.42 11.65 -3.10
C TYR A 101 13.10 12.62 -1.97
N PHE A 102 12.02 13.40 -2.09
CA PHE A 102 11.58 14.32 -1.05
C PHE A 102 11.30 13.62 0.29
N PHE A 103 10.62 12.46 0.28
CA PHE A 103 10.28 11.74 1.50
C PHE A 103 11.44 10.95 2.11
N ASN A 104 12.48 10.62 1.32
CA ASN A 104 13.64 9.87 1.80
C ASN A 104 14.39 10.55 2.96
N PHE A 105 14.33 11.89 3.05
CA PHE A 105 15.03 12.68 4.07
C PHE A 105 14.12 13.13 5.23
N LEU A 106 12.83 12.83 5.18
CA LEU A 106 11.86 13.17 6.21
C LEU A 106 11.50 11.93 6.99
N TYR A 107 11.28 12.05 8.29
CA TYR A 107 10.76 10.96 9.10
C TYR A 107 9.25 10.83 8.89
N TYR A 108 8.89 10.04 7.88
CA TYR A 108 7.53 9.94 7.37
C TYR A 108 7.18 8.52 6.89
N THR A 109 5.89 8.21 6.72
CA THR A 109 5.43 6.83 6.49
C THR A 109 5.75 6.27 5.09
N ASP A 110 6.07 7.12 4.12
CA ASP A 110 6.03 6.79 2.70
C ASP A 110 7.16 5.85 2.26
N CYS A 111 8.36 5.99 2.83
CA CYS A 111 9.50 5.10 2.53
C CYS A 111 9.21 3.66 2.96
N GLY A 112 8.77 3.46 4.20
CA GLY A 112 8.41 2.13 4.71
C GLY A 112 7.19 1.53 4.01
N SER A 113 6.18 2.37 3.72
CA SER A 113 5.00 2.01 2.94
C SER A 113 5.39 1.45 1.56
N THR A 114 6.19 2.20 0.80
CA THR A 114 6.64 1.82 -0.54
C THR A 114 7.50 0.56 -0.51
N PHE A 115 8.42 0.47 0.45
CA PHE A 115 9.26 -0.71 0.64
C PHE A 115 8.44 -2.00 0.83
N PHE A 116 7.49 -2.01 1.77
CA PHE A 116 6.70 -3.21 2.05
C PHE A 116 5.72 -3.57 0.94
N VAL A 117 5.14 -2.58 0.24
CA VAL A 117 4.30 -2.83 -0.95
C VAL A 117 5.12 -3.51 -2.06
N LEU A 118 6.30 -3.00 -2.36
CA LEU A 118 7.18 -3.58 -3.37
C LEU A 118 7.72 -4.95 -2.93
N LEU A 119 8.02 -5.12 -1.64
CA LEU A 119 8.49 -6.41 -1.11
C LEU A 119 7.39 -7.47 -1.17
N MET A 120 6.14 -7.11 -0.84
CA MET A 120 4.96 -7.96 -1.08
C MET A 120 4.89 -8.37 -2.55
N TYR A 121 4.95 -7.40 -3.47
CA TYR A 121 4.87 -7.66 -4.91
C TYR A 121 5.99 -8.59 -5.37
N TYR A 122 7.23 -8.37 -4.92
CA TYR A 122 8.36 -9.25 -5.23
C TYR A 122 8.12 -10.70 -4.81
N TRP A 123 7.67 -10.93 -3.57
CA TRP A 123 7.38 -12.29 -3.10
C TRP A 123 6.15 -12.92 -3.78
N HIS A 124 5.19 -12.08 -4.20
CA HIS A 124 4.07 -12.50 -5.03
C HIS A 124 4.54 -13.02 -6.40
N LEU A 125 5.44 -12.29 -7.07
CA LEU A 125 6.07 -12.73 -8.33
C LEU A 125 6.81 -14.06 -8.16
N LYS A 126 7.42 -14.27 -6.99
CA LYS A 126 8.06 -15.55 -6.60
C LYS A 126 7.07 -16.65 -6.19
N LYS A 127 5.76 -16.40 -6.26
CA LYS A 127 4.68 -17.35 -5.97
C LYS A 127 4.57 -17.75 -4.48
N PHE A 128 5.22 -17.00 -3.58
CA PHE A 128 5.09 -17.15 -2.12
C PHE A 128 3.92 -16.30 -1.60
N TYR A 129 2.70 -16.64 -2.03
CA TYR A 129 1.52 -15.78 -1.84
C TYR A 129 1.18 -15.48 -0.37
N PHE A 130 1.30 -16.48 0.51
CA PHE A 130 1.03 -16.31 1.93
C PHE A 130 2.02 -15.32 2.56
N PHE A 131 3.32 -15.48 2.29
CA PHE A 131 4.33 -14.57 2.80
C PHE A 131 4.19 -13.15 2.21
N ALA A 132 3.88 -13.05 0.92
CA ALA A 132 3.55 -11.78 0.29
C ALA A 132 2.36 -11.09 0.98
N SER A 133 1.28 -11.82 1.28
CA SER A 133 0.14 -11.24 1.99
C SER A 133 0.48 -10.75 3.39
N PHE A 134 1.34 -11.47 4.13
CA PHE A 134 1.84 -11.01 5.43
C PHE A 134 2.58 -9.68 5.31
N LEU A 135 3.47 -9.54 4.31
CA LEU A 135 4.17 -8.29 4.04
C LEU A 135 3.21 -7.16 3.62
N GLY A 136 2.14 -7.49 2.90
CA GLY A 136 1.03 -6.56 2.61
C GLY A 136 0.34 -6.09 3.89
N ALA A 137 0.07 -6.98 4.84
CA ALA A 137 -0.48 -6.61 6.14
C ALA A 137 0.47 -5.68 6.91
N VAL A 138 1.80 -5.93 6.84
CA VAL A 138 2.80 -5.01 7.42
C VAL A 138 2.76 -3.66 6.72
N ALA A 139 2.57 -3.60 5.40
CA ALA A 139 2.41 -2.33 4.68
C ALA A 139 1.20 -1.53 5.18
N LEU A 140 0.10 -2.18 5.57
CA LEU A 140 -1.06 -1.49 6.16
C LEU A 140 -0.73 -0.80 7.47
N LEU A 141 0.27 -1.27 8.23
CA LEU A 141 0.72 -0.59 9.45
C LEU A 141 1.37 0.77 9.17
N PHE A 142 1.83 1.02 7.95
CA PHE A 142 2.34 2.33 7.56
C PHE A 142 1.21 3.23 7.05
N ARG A 143 0.33 2.72 6.19
CA ARG A 143 -0.78 3.49 5.60
C ARG A 143 -1.96 2.58 5.28
N GLN A 144 -3.20 2.96 5.67
CA GLN A 144 -4.38 2.13 5.30
C GLN A 144 -4.61 2.09 3.78
N THR A 145 -4.23 3.16 3.07
CA THR A 145 -4.35 3.27 1.60
C THR A 145 -3.63 2.14 0.85
N ASN A 146 -2.67 1.46 1.50
CA ASN A 146 -1.98 0.32 0.90
C ASN A 146 -2.89 -0.87 0.59
N ILE A 147 -4.11 -0.90 1.12
CA ILE A 147 -5.10 -1.93 0.78
C ILE A 147 -5.37 -2.02 -0.73
N VAL A 148 -5.28 -0.89 -1.45
CA VAL A 148 -5.44 -0.85 -2.91
C VAL A 148 -4.36 -1.67 -3.60
N TRP A 149 -3.11 -1.57 -3.16
CA TRP A 149 -1.98 -2.33 -3.72
C TRP A 149 -2.08 -3.81 -3.40
N ILE A 150 -2.57 -4.17 -2.22
CA ILE A 150 -2.82 -5.56 -1.83
C ILE A 150 -3.86 -6.19 -2.78
N PHE A 151 -4.96 -5.48 -3.05
CA PHE A 151 -5.97 -5.94 -4.02
C PHE A 151 -5.40 -6.05 -5.44
N TYR A 152 -4.61 -5.05 -5.87
CA TYR A 152 -3.96 -5.08 -7.18
C TYR A 152 -3.10 -6.35 -7.35
N VAL A 153 -2.22 -6.62 -6.38
CA VAL A 153 -1.33 -7.79 -6.41
C VAL A 153 -2.10 -9.11 -6.34
N ALA A 154 -3.14 -9.20 -5.50
CA ALA A 154 -4.02 -10.37 -5.45
C ALA A 154 -4.76 -10.61 -6.78
N ALA A 155 -5.20 -9.53 -7.44
CA ALA A 155 -5.92 -9.60 -8.71
C ALA A 155 -5.00 -10.02 -9.87
N GLU A 156 -3.74 -9.59 -9.90
CA GLU A 156 -2.81 -9.86 -11.00
C GLU A 156 -2.70 -11.37 -11.32
N GLU A 157 -2.27 -12.20 -10.35
CA GLU A 157 -2.14 -13.65 -10.58
C GLU A 157 -3.48 -14.36 -10.77
N THR A 158 -4.53 -13.85 -10.11
CA THR A 158 -5.89 -14.35 -10.29
C THR A 158 -6.30 -14.19 -11.75
N LEU A 159 -6.12 -13.00 -12.33
CA LEU A 159 -6.42 -12.70 -13.72
C LEU A 159 -5.56 -13.55 -14.66
N GLN A 160 -4.25 -13.67 -14.42
CA GLN A 160 -3.38 -14.54 -15.24
C GLN A 160 -3.83 -16.00 -15.21
N THR A 161 -4.27 -16.51 -14.05
CA THR A 161 -4.80 -17.87 -13.91
C THR A 161 -6.08 -18.03 -14.71
N LEU A 162 -6.99 -17.07 -14.64
CA LEU A 162 -8.23 -17.06 -15.42
C LEU A 162 -7.95 -17.02 -16.92
N PHE A 163 -7.00 -16.20 -17.36
CA PHE A 163 -6.59 -16.12 -18.77
C PHE A 163 -5.98 -17.42 -19.27
N LYS A 164 -5.13 -18.09 -18.48
CA LYS A 164 -4.55 -19.39 -18.85
C LYS A 164 -5.63 -20.45 -19.06
N PHE A 165 -6.59 -20.57 -18.16
CA PHE A 165 -7.70 -21.52 -18.33
C PHE A 165 -8.59 -21.20 -19.52
N SER A 166 -8.81 -19.91 -19.80
CA SER A 166 -9.53 -19.49 -21.00
C SER A 166 -8.79 -19.90 -22.26
N ASN A 167 -7.48 -19.63 -22.33
CA ASN A 167 -6.65 -19.91 -23.49
C ASN A 167 -6.43 -21.42 -23.71
N GLU A 168 -6.31 -22.23 -22.66
CA GLU A 168 -6.26 -23.71 -22.79
C GLU A 168 -7.56 -24.27 -23.38
N GLY A 169 -8.70 -23.63 -23.10
CA GLY A 169 -9.98 -23.98 -23.72
C GLY A 169 -10.13 -23.46 -25.16
N ILE A 170 -9.51 -22.32 -25.49
CA ILE A 170 -9.51 -21.70 -26.82
C ILE A 170 -8.50 -22.34 -27.78
N SER A 171 -7.33 -22.76 -27.29
CA SER A 171 -6.26 -23.41 -28.08
C SER A 171 -6.71 -24.76 -28.67
N LYS A 172 -7.73 -25.39 -28.09
CA LYS A 172 -8.42 -26.53 -28.72
C LYS A 172 -9.38 -26.15 -29.86
N LYS A 173 -9.61 -24.86 -30.14
CA LYS A 173 -10.63 -24.45 -31.11
C LYS A 173 -10.37 -23.22 -32.00
N HIS A 174 -9.44 -22.28 -31.78
CA HIS A 174 -8.94 -21.31 -32.81
C HIS A 174 -7.94 -20.30 -32.23
N GLU A 175 -7.01 -19.81 -33.07
CA GLU A 175 -5.76 -19.15 -32.68
C GLU A 175 -5.81 -17.62 -32.43
N ASN A 176 -6.93 -16.92 -32.61
CA ASN A 176 -6.98 -15.46 -32.47
C ASN A 176 -8.30 -14.98 -31.85
N LEU A 177 -8.38 -14.84 -30.53
CA LEU A 177 -9.49 -14.14 -29.88
C LEU A 177 -9.03 -13.26 -28.71
N SER A 178 -9.21 -11.94 -28.88
CA SER A 178 -9.09 -10.96 -27.82
C SER A 178 -10.31 -11.01 -26.87
N LEU A 179 -10.05 -11.16 -25.57
CA LEU A 179 -11.08 -11.41 -24.55
C LEU A 179 -11.90 -10.18 -24.11
N PHE A 180 -11.51 -8.96 -24.48
CA PHE A 180 -12.38 -7.78 -24.33
C PHE A 180 -13.56 -7.78 -25.32
N SER A 181 -13.58 -8.72 -26.27
CA SER A 181 -14.70 -8.94 -27.17
C SER A 181 -15.76 -9.85 -26.53
N ILE A 182 -17.03 -9.54 -26.79
CA ILE A 182 -18.23 -10.29 -26.37
C ILE A 182 -18.11 -11.80 -26.69
N SER A 183 -17.36 -12.15 -27.73
CA SER A 183 -17.10 -13.54 -28.13
C SER A 183 -16.25 -14.33 -27.12
N GLY A 184 -15.35 -13.65 -26.39
CA GLY A 184 -14.53 -14.25 -25.34
C GLY A 184 -15.36 -14.74 -24.14
N PHE A 185 -16.34 -13.93 -23.73
CA PHE A 185 -17.25 -14.25 -22.62
C PHE A 185 -18.14 -15.47 -22.92
N LYS A 186 -18.56 -15.65 -24.19
CA LYS A 186 -19.36 -16.81 -24.63
C LYS A 186 -18.59 -18.14 -24.53
N VAL A 187 -17.26 -18.12 -24.68
CA VAL A 187 -16.39 -19.31 -24.53
C VAL A 187 -16.01 -19.53 -23.06
N PHE A 188 -15.86 -18.44 -22.30
CA PHE A 188 -15.49 -18.47 -20.89
C PHE A 188 -16.53 -19.19 -20.01
N LEU A 189 -17.83 -18.88 -20.16
CA LEU A 189 -18.90 -19.46 -19.34
C LEU A 189 -18.93 -21.01 -19.32
N PRO A 190 -18.93 -21.72 -20.47
CA PRO A 190 -18.97 -23.18 -20.47
C PRO A 190 -17.70 -23.83 -19.94
N LEU A 191 -16.52 -23.23 -20.19
CA LEU A 191 -15.25 -23.72 -19.63
C LEU A 191 -15.18 -23.54 -18.12
N TRP A 192 -15.67 -22.41 -17.62
CA TRP A 192 -15.84 -22.17 -16.19
C TRP A 192 -16.74 -23.25 -15.59
N LYS A 193 -17.91 -23.50 -16.17
CA LYS A 193 -18.84 -24.55 -15.66
C LYS A 193 -18.20 -25.93 -15.61
N LYS A 194 -17.30 -26.28 -16.53
CA LYS A 194 -16.62 -27.58 -16.55
C LYS A 194 -15.52 -27.70 -15.49
N ASN A 195 -14.75 -26.64 -15.27
CA ASN A 195 -13.54 -26.67 -14.44
C ASN A 195 -13.63 -25.83 -13.14
N TRP A 196 -14.82 -25.35 -12.78
CA TRP A 196 -15.01 -24.37 -11.70
C TRP A 196 -14.37 -24.77 -10.37
N LYS A 197 -14.43 -26.06 -9.98
CA LYS A 197 -13.79 -26.55 -8.74
C LYS A 197 -12.27 -26.35 -8.75
N GLN A 198 -11.62 -26.62 -9.88
CA GLN A 198 -10.16 -26.47 -10.01
C GLN A 198 -9.77 -24.99 -10.05
N ILE A 199 -10.55 -24.18 -10.75
CA ILE A 199 -10.35 -22.73 -10.84
C ILE A 199 -10.47 -22.11 -9.43
N LEU A 200 -11.58 -22.39 -8.72
CA LEU A 200 -11.79 -21.91 -7.35
C LEU A 200 -10.68 -22.39 -6.41
N LYS A 201 -10.25 -23.66 -6.50
CA LYS A 201 -9.14 -24.16 -5.66
C LYS A 201 -7.83 -23.41 -5.91
N LYS A 202 -7.49 -23.12 -7.17
CA LYS A 202 -6.28 -22.34 -7.50
C LYS A 202 -6.39 -20.89 -7.04
N ILE A 203 -7.52 -20.23 -7.32
CA ILE A 203 -7.77 -18.85 -6.89
C ILE A 203 -7.74 -18.75 -5.37
N PHE A 204 -8.38 -19.68 -4.67
CA PHE A 204 -8.34 -19.73 -3.22
C PHE A 204 -6.91 -19.91 -2.70
N LYS A 205 -6.12 -20.82 -3.28
CA LYS A 205 -4.72 -21.02 -2.88
C LYS A 205 -3.86 -19.76 -3.08
N ILE A 206 -4.10 -19.01 -4.15
CA ILE A 206 -3.42 -17.73 -4.41
C ILE A 206 -3.84 -16.70 -3.36
N ASN A 207 -5.14 -16.63 -3.05
CA ASN A 207 -5.72 -15.55 -2.26
C ASN A 207 -5.87 -15.83 -0.76
N ILE A 208 -5.55 -17.03 -0.29
CA ILE A 208 -5.84 -17.47 1.08
C ILE A 208 -5.28 -16.52 2.16
N GLY A 209 -4.10 -15.96 1.94
CA GLY A 209 -3.50 -15.00 2.88
C GLY A 209 -4.02 -13.56 2.71
N TYR A 210 -4.51 -13.20 1.52
CA TYR A 210 -5.07 -11.87 1.24
C TYR A 210 -6.52 -11.72 1.73
N ILE A 211 -7.29 -12.80 1.76
CA ILE A 211 -8.70 -12.80 2.17
C ILE A 211 -8.91 -12.24 3.59
N PRO A 212 -8.19 -12.70 4.64
CA PRO A 212 -8.34 -12.15 5.98
C PRO A 212 -8.04 -10.65 6.05
N ILE A 213 -7.05 -10.18 5.28
CA ILE A 213 -6.66 -8.77 5.23
C ILE A 213 -7.76 -7.93 4.59
N ALA A 214 -8.35 -8.42 3.49
CA ALA A 214 -9.47 -7.76 2.82
C ALA A 214 -10.70 -7.68 3.74
N ILE A 215 -11.06 -8.78 4.40
CA ILE A 215 -12.18 -8.82 5.35
C ILE A 215 -11.93 -7.84 6.51
N GLY A 216 -10.73 -7.87 7.10
CA GLY A 216 -10.36 -6.96 8.18
C GLY A 216 -10.41 -5.49 7.77
N SER A 217 -9.96 -5.16 6.56
CA SER A 217 -9.98 -3.79 6.04
C SER A 217 -11.40 -3.31 5.77
N VAL A 218 -12.27 -4.17 5.22
CA VAL A 218 -13.68 -3.84 4.99
C VAL A 218 -14.41 -3.66 6.32
N ALA A 219 -14.22 -4.57 7.28
CA ALA A 219 -14.79 -4.46 8.63
C ALA A 219 -14.33 -3.18 9.33
N PHE A 220 -13.04 -2.83 9.19
CA PHE A 220 -12.48 -1.59 9.70
C PHE A 220 -13.17 -0.36 9.09
N VAL A 221 -13.36 -0.31 7.76
CA VAL A 221 -14.04 0.82 7.10
C VAL A 221 -15.49 0.94 7.56
N PHE A 222 -16.22 -0.17 7.71
CA PHE A 222 -17.60 -0.14 8.23
C PHE A 222 -17.68 0.34 9.67
N TYR A 223 -16.74 -0.07 10.53
CA TYR A 223 -16.70 0.36 11.93
C TYR A 223 -16.23 1.81 12.09
N ASN A 224 -15.20 2.21 11.34
CA ASN A 224 -14.56 3.51 11.45
C ASN A 224 -15.30 4.60 10.65
N GLY A 225 -16.08 4.24 9.63
CA GLY A 225 -16.79 5.17 8.74
C GLY A 225 -15.89 5.88 7.72
N SER A 226 -14.58 5.62 7.75
CA SER A 226 -13.60 6.17 6.81
C SER A 226 -12.41 5.21 6.65
N ILE A 227 -11.68 5.36 5.54
CA ILE A 227 -10.42 4.63 5.32
C ILE A 227 -9.31 5.18 6.22
N ALA A 228 -9.31 6.50 6.48
CA ALA A 228 -8.32 7.18 7.33
C ALA A 228 -8.62 6.99 8.83
N LEU A 229 -7.56 6.86 9.65
CA LEU A 229 -7.64 7.04 11.12
C LEU A 229 -7.54 8.55 11.45
N GLY A 230 -7.92 8.96 12.66
CA GLY A 230 -7.73 10.34 13.14
C GLY A 230 -8.79 11.35 12.66
N ASP A 231 -8.45 12.64 12.72
CA ASP A 231 -9.36 13.76 12.43
C ASP A 231 -9.94 13.68 11.00
N LYS A 232 -11.27 13.53 10.94
CA LYS A 232 -12.04 13.27 9.70
C LYS A 232 -12.36 14.56 8.95
N THR A 233 -12.21 15.71 9.58
CA THR A 233 -12.58 17.02 9.02
C THR A 233 -11.73 17.41 7.80
N ALA A 234 -10.50 16.90 7.70
CA ALA A 234 -9.63 17.14 6.54
C ALA A 234 -10.00 16.30 5.29
N HIS A 235 -10.94 15.35 5.42
CA HIS A 235 -11.35 14.43 4.34
C HIS A 235 -12.84 14.52 3.97
N GLU A 236 -13.58 15.47 4.53
CA GLU A 236 -14.92 15.77 4.03
C GLU A 236 -14.80 16.44 2.66
N SER A 237 -15.34 15.78 1.63
CA SER A 237 -15.52 16.42 0.33
C SER A 237 -16.35 17.67 0.52
N ILE A 238 -15.81 18.83 0.11
CA ILE A 238 -16.47 20.15 0.09
C ILE A 238 -17.68 20.10 -0.86
N GLY A 239 -18.73 19.42 -0.43
CA GLY A 239 -19.93 19.12 -1.22
C GLY A 239 -21.20 19.08 -0.40
N GLN A 240 -21.10 19.10 0.94
CA GLN A 240 -22.27 19.11 1.82
C GLN A 240 -22.60 20.48 2.44
N GLU A 241 -21.71 21.47 2.39
CA GLU A 241 -22.00 22.82 2.95
C GLU A 241 -22.77 23.76 2.00
N ILE A 242 -22.94 23.43 0.71
CA ILE A 242 -23.68 24.30 -0.23
C ILE A 242 -25.21 24.12 -0.09
N GLY A 243 -25.67 23.18 0.73
CA GLY A 243 -27.09 22.85 0.88
C GLY A 243 -27.86 23.60 1.98
N LEU A 244 -27.20 24.34 2.89
CA LEU A 244 -27.85 24.85 4.11
C LEU A 244 -27.76 26.37 4.36
N THR A 245 -27.16 27.15 3.47
CA THR A 245 -27.07 28.63 3.62
C THR A 245 -27.97 29.41 2.66
N LYS A 246 -29.12 28.84 2.26
CA LYS A 246 -30.13 29.56 1.45
C LYS A 246 -31.46 29.74 2.17
N LYS A 247 -31.45 30.40 3.34
CA LYS A 247 -32.64 31.05 3.93
C LYS A 247 -32.27 31.92 5.14
N ARG A 248 -31.88 33.18 4.90
CA ARG A 248 -32.20 34.38 5.71
C ARG A 248 -31.42 35.59 5.16
N GLY A 249 -31.91 36.12 4.05
CA GLY A 249 -31.65 37.51 3.67
C GLY A 249 -32.92 38.31 3.96
N SER A 250 -33.03 38.88 5.15
CA SER A 250 -34.03 39.89 5.47
C SER A 250 -33.39 41.26 5.31
N ILE A 251 -33.85 41.98 4.29
CA ILE A 251 -33.52 43.36 3.93
C ILE A 251 -34.00 44.30 5.06
N PRO A 252 -33.19 45.24 5.58
CA PRO A 252 -33.71 46.35 6.38
C PRO A 252 -34.26 47.46 5.46
N PRO A 253 -35.37 48.13 5.81
CA PRO A 253 -35.92 49.20 5.00
C PRO A 253 -35.07 50.46 5.13
N LEU A 254 -34.86 51.12 3.99
CA LEU A 254 -34.40 52.50 3.90
C LEU A 254 -35.44 53.41 4.55
N GLY A 255 -35.06 54.06 5.65
CA GLY A 255 -35.83 55.08 6.34
C GLY A 255 -35.11 56.42 6.27
N VAL A 256 -35.70 57.35 5.53
CA VAL A 256 -35.37 58.77 5.42
C VAL A 256 -35.68 59.49 6.74
N GLY A 257 -34.77 60.36 7.18
CA GLY A 257 -34.93 61.24 8.34
C GLY A 257 -33.63 61.93 8.71
#